data_AF-A0A3T1AZ58-F1
#
_entry.id   AF-A0A3T1AZ58-F1
#
_cell.length_a   1.000
_cell.length_b   1.000
_cell.length_c   1.000
_cell.angle_alpha   90.00
_cell.angle_beta   90.00
_cell.angle_gamma   90.00
#
_symmetry.space_group_name_H-M   'P 1'
#
loop_
_entity.id
_entity.type
_entity.pdbx_description
1 polymer ?
#
loop_
_entity_poly.entity_id
_entity_poly.type
_entity_poly.pdbx_seq_one_letter_code
_entity_poly.pdbx_strand_id
1 'polypeptide(L)'
;MPYGAVLVPDKDTSRSLIELSQAIGSGHRPLMLLGDQAPPHVSVLHVAEDAPALAEAANRHRGRTFDVKPIGLLFTVVPPGDYYVPTGGYYFGIEVIRTPELDALHQEFLALGHTPLGLVGADYRPHITLGMVADQPALPPLDEVPAATLRMTMASGPVAPFGTFPALTSVSDVP
;
A
#
# COMPACT_ATOMS: atom_id res chain seq x y z
N MET A 1 8.08 1.58 -17.04
CA MET A 1 6.74 1.61 -16.40
C MET A 1 6.99 1.66 -14.92
N PRO A 2 6.30 2.52 -14.16
CA PRO A 2 6.49 2.59 -12.71
C PRO A 2 6.41 1.21 -12.06
N TYR A 3 7.28 0.96 -11.08
CA TYR A 3 7.45 -0.34 -10.44
C TYR A 3 7.60 -0.16 -8.93
N GLY A 4 7.32 -1.20 -8.13
CA GLY A 4 7.40 -1.06 -6.69
C GLY A 4 7.62 -2.37 -5.95
N ALA A 5 8.14 -2.23 -4.73
CA ALA A 5 8.26 -3.28 -3.73
C ALA A 5 7.33 -2.94 -2.57
N VAL A 6 6.62 -3.95 -2.12
CA VAL A 6 5.54 -3.80 -1.15
C VAL A 6 5.51 -4.96 -0.18
N LEU A 7 4.91 -4.74 0.97
CA LEU A 7 4.52 -5.79 1.90
C LEU A 7 3.04 -6.11 1.69
N VAL A 8 2.70 -7.39 1.55
CA VAL A 8 1.33 -7.87 1.40
C VAL A 8 0.89 -8.68 2.63
N PRO A 9 -0.36 -8.52 3.10
CA PRO A 9 -0.88 -9.33 4.19
C PRO A 9 -1.20 -10.75 3.72
N ASP A 10 -1.48 -11.65 4.68
CA ASP A 10 -2.04 -12.96 4.36
C ASP A 10 -3.47 -12.86 3.78
N LYS A 11 -4.01 -13.99 3.33
CA LYS A 11 -5.31 -14.05 2.65
C LYS A 11 -6.48 -13.59 3.52
N ASP A 12 -6.47 -13.92 4.80
CA ASP A 12 -7.59 -13.60 5.69
C ASP A 12 -7.55 -12.13 6.10
N THR A 13 -6.37 -11.61 6.44
CA THR A 13 -6.14 -10.18 6.67
C THR A 13 -6.47 -9.36 5.42
N SER A 14 -6.09 -9.84 4.23
CA SER A 14 -6.44 -9.18 2.96
C SER A 14 -7.95 -9.09 2.77
N ARG A 15 -8.68 -10.16 3.08
CA ARG A 15 -10.15 -10.17 3.00
C ARG A 15 -10.77 -9.14 3.95
N SER A 16 -10.35 -9.12 5.21
CA SER A 16 -10.85 -8.15 6.19
C SER A 16 -10.55 -6.70 5.79
N LEU A 17 -9.37 -6.42 5.21
CA LEU A 17 -9.05 -5.08 4.69
C LEU A 17 -9.91 -4.69 3.48
N ILE A 18 -10.20 -5.64 2.59
CA ILE A 18 -11.11 -5.43 1.47
C ILE A 18 -12.52 -5.14 2.00
N GLU A 19 -13.03 -5.92 2.94
CA GLU A 19 -14.34 -5.71 3.55
C GLU A 19 -14.45 -4.31 4.20
N LEU A 20 -13.42 -3.91 4.97
CA LEU A 20 -13.34 -2.57 5.57
C LEU A 20 -13.32 -1.46 4.51
N SER A 21 -12.54 -1.63 3.43
CA SER A 21 -12.50 -0.69 2.31
C SER A 21 -13.88 -0.50 1.68
N GLN A 22 -14.59 -1.60 1.42
CA GLN A 22 -15.94 -1.57 0.86
C GLN A 22 -16.95 -0.94 1.83
N ALA A 23 -16.83 -1.21 3.13
CA ALA A 23 -17.69 -0.63 4.15
C ALA A 23 -17.56 0.90 4.21
N ILE A 24 -16.33 1.43 4.22
CA ILE A 24 -16.07 2.88 4.22
C ILE A 24 -16.55 3.53 2.92
N GLY A 25 -16.32 2.87 1.77
CA GLY A 25 -16.72 3.38 0.46
C GLY A 25 -18.21 3.26 0.15
N SER A 26 -18.96 2.47 0.92
CA SER A 26 -20.37 2.18 0.68
C SER A 26 -21.21 3.47 0.62
N GLY A 27 -22.11 3.56 -0.38
CA GLY A 27 -22.96 4.73 -0.59
C GLY A 27 -22.26 5.94 -1.23
N HIS A 28 -20.98 5.85 -1.56
CA HIS A 28 -20.21 6.93 -2.21
C HIS A 28 -19.77 6.50 -3.62
N ARG A 29 -19.41 7.47 -4.47
CA ARG A 29 -18.85 7.17 -5.80
C ARG A 29 -17.38 6.76 -5.64
N PRO A 30 -17.02 5.49 -5.91
CA PRO A 30 -15.64 5.04 -5.75
C PRO A 30 -14.76 5.56 -6.89
N LEU A 31 -13.57 6.03 -6.54
CA LEU A 31 -12.47 6.25 -7.47
C LEU A 31 -11.55 5.02 -7.50
N MET A 32 -11.27 4.48 -6.31
CA MET A 32 -10.55 3.23 -6.11
C MET A 32 -10.98 2.62 -4.76
N LEU A 33 -11.22 1.31 -4.74
CA LEU A 33 -11.41 0.53 -3.52
C LEU A 33 -10.55 -0.73 -3.62
N LEU A 34 -10.22 -1.34 -2.48
CA LEU A 34 -9.47 -2.58 -2.46
C LEU A 34 -10.26 -3.73 -3.13
N GLY A 35 -9.53 -4.63 -3.76
CA GLY A 35 -10.05 -5.81 -4.46
C GLY A 35 -9.00 -6.45 -5.35
N ASP A 36 -9.40 -7.29 -6.29
CA ASP A 36 -8.46 -8.04 -7.15
C ASP A 36 -7.53 -7.14 -7.97
N GLN A 37 -7.99 -5.94 -8.33
CA GLN A 37 -7.20 -4.96 -9.09
C GLN A 37 -6.43 -3.97 -8.20
N ALA A 38 -6.65 -4.04 -6.89
CA ALA A 38 -6.06 -3.16 -5.89
C ALA A 38 -5.86 -3.95 -4.58
N PRO A 39 -4.92 -4.90 -4.52
CA PRO A 39 -4.69 -5.66 -3.31
C PRO A 39 -4.13 -4.76 -2.20
N PRO A 40 -4.51 -5.03 -0.93
CA PRO A 40 -3.96 -4.30 0.22
C PRO A 40 -2.46 -4.51 0.33
N HIS A 41 -1.73 -3.44 0.61
CA HIS A 41 -0.29 -3.50 0.75
C HIS A 41 0.24 -2.32 1.57
N VAL A 42 1.47 -2.45 2.07
CA VAL A 42 2.30 -1.33 2.56
C VAL A 42 3.43 -1.13 1.56
N SER A 43 3.56 0.06 1.01
CA SER A 43 4.66 0.38 0.09
C SER A 43 6.00 0.46 0.83
N VAL A 44 6.99 -0.26 0.32
CA VAL A 44 8.39 -0.09 0.72
C VAL A 44 9.02 0.99 -0.14
N LEU A 45 8.91 0.88 -1.47
CA LEU A 45 9.39 1.88 -2.42
C LEU A 45 8.63 1.77 -3.75
N HIS A 46 8.22 2.91 -4.31
CA HIS A 46 7.76 3.05 -5.70
C HIS A 46 8.83 3.80 -6.49
N VAL A 47 9.00 3.45 -7.76
CA VAL A 47 9.97 4.08 -8.66
C VAL A 47 9.32 4.41 -10.01
N ALA A 48 9.83 5.44 -10.70
CA ALA A 48 9.22 5.99 -11.92
C ALA A 48 9.47 5.12 -13.16
N GLU A 49 10.53 4.33 -13.11
CA GLU A 49 11.01 3.46 -14.16
C GLU A 49 10.65 1.99 -13.93
N ASP A 50 10.85 1.17 -14.98
CA ASP A 50 10.93 -0.28 -14.76
C ASP A 50 12.20 -0.61 -13.98
N ALA A 51 12.14 -1.56 -13.05
CA ALA A 51 13.20 -1.78 -12.08
C ALA A 51 13.45 -3.27 -11.78
N PRO A 52 14.12 -4.01 -12.69
CA PRO A 52 14.48 -5.40 -12.47
C PRO A 52 15.32 -5.62 -11.20
N ALA A 53 16.22 -4.68 -10.86
CA ALA A 53 17.03 -4.75 -9.65
C ALA A 53 16.19 -4.67 -8.37
N LEU A 54 15.08 -3.94 -8.41
CA LEU A 54 14.13 -3.83 -7.30
C LEU A 54 13.33 -5.13 -7.13
N ALA A 55 12.92 -5.76 -8.23
CA ALA A 55 12.32 -7.09 -8.21
C ALA A 55 13.28 -8.16 -7.68
N GLU A 56 14.56 -8.11 -8.08
CA GLU A 56 15.60 -9.01 -7.57
C GLU A 56 15.81 -8.82 -6.06
N ALA A 57 15.89 -7.56 -5.60
CA ALA A 57 16.00 -7.24 -4.18
C ALA A 57 14.81 -7.77 -3.38
N ALA A 58 13.58 -7.55 -3.87
CA ALA A 58 12.35 -8.09 -3.27
C ALA A 58 12.39 -9.63 -3.17
N ASN A 59 12.89 -10.31 -4.21
CA ASN A 59 13.03 -11.76 -4.21
C ASN A 59 14.02 -12.29 -3.16
N ARG A 60 15.06 -11.53 -2.77
CA ARG A 60 15.97 -11.93 -1.69
C ARG A 60 15.29 -11.96 -0.31
N HIS A 61 14.20 -11.22 -0.15
CA HIS A 61 13.38 -11.23 1.07
C HIS A 61 12.23 -12.24 1.02
N ARG A 62 12.18 -13.08 -0.03
CA ARG A 62 11.12 -14.09 -0.20
C ARG A 62 11.08 -15.04 1.01
N GLY A 63 9.86 -15.29 1.50
CA GLY A 63 9.61 -16.16 2.66
C GLY A 63 9.85 -15.51 4.02
N ARG A 64 10.35 -14.27 4.08
CA ARG A 64 10.45 -13.49 5.32
C ARG A 64 9.10 -12.83 5.64
N THR A 65 8.79 -12.74 6.92
CA THR A 65 7.65 -12.00 7.44
C THR A 65 8.12 -10.73 8.14
N PHE A 66 7.36 -9.65 7.97
CA PHE A 66 7.59 -8.36 8.60
C PHE A 66 6.38 -8.02 9.47
N ASP A 67 6.64 -7.58 10.69
CA ASP A 67 5.60 -7.16 11.62
C ASP A 67 5.25 -5.69 11.37
N VAL A 68 4.00 -5.47 10.96
CA VAL A 68 3.45 -4.16 10.62
C VAL A 68 2.41 -3.81 11.68
N LYS A 69 2.60 -2.69 12.38
CA LYS A 69 1.67 -2.25 13.43
C LYS A 69 0.82 -1.06 12.95
N PRO A 70 -0.49 -1.26 12.73
CA PRO A 70 -1.45 -0.17 12.54
C PRO A 70 -1.49 0.78 13.75
N ILE A 71 -1.72 2.07 13.52
CA ILE A 71 -1.97 3.05 14.59
C ILE A 71 -3.33 3.73 14.51
N GLY A 72 -3.96 3.76 13.35
CA GLY A 72 -5.27 4.38 13.20
C GLY A 72 -5.68 4.59 11.75
N LEU A 73 -6.91 5.06 11.58
CA LEU A 73 -7.42 5.47 10.27
C LEU A 73 -6.90 6.85 9.90
N LEU A 74 -6.53 6.99 8.63
CA LEU A 74 -6.22 8.26 8.00
C LEU A 74 -7.34 8.60 7.03
N PHE A 75 -7.88 9.81 7.13
CA PHE A 75 -8.71 10.42 6.09
C PHE A 75 -8.02 11.71 5.66
N THR A 76 -7.80 11.89 4.36
CA THR A 76 -7.22 13.13 3.85
C THR A 76 -7.92 13.57 2.57
N VAL A 77 -8.02 14.88 2.39
CA VAL A 77 -8.50 15.48 1.15
C VAL A 77 -7.34 15.50 0.17
N VAL A 78 -7.56 14.93 -1.02
CA VAL A 78 -6.61 14.98 -2.13
C VAL A 78 -7.07 16.09 -3.07
N PRO A 79 -6.27 17.17 -3.23
CA PRO A 79 -6.64 18.25 -4.13
C PRO A 79 -6.58 17.78 -5.59
N PRO A 80 -7.37 18.39 -6.49
CA PRO A 80 -7.20 18.19 -7.93
C PRO A 80 -5.77 18.48 -8.40
N GLY A 81 -5.30 17.71 -9.39
CA GLY A 81 -3.93 17.82 -9.92
C GLY A 81 -2.89 16.92 -9.25
N ASP A 82 -3.29 16.09 -8.29
CA ASP A 82 -2.43 15.03 -7.73
C ASP A 82 -2.01 14.02 -8.82
N TYR A 83 -0.80 13.47 -8.69
CA TYR A 83 -0.24 12.53 -9.67
C TYR A 83 -1.08 11.24 -9.78
N TYR A 84 -1.53 10.71 -8.65
CA TYR A 84 -2.31 9.48 -8.60
C TYR A 84 -3.81 9.74 -8.74
N VAL A 85 -4.30 10.93 -8.36
CA VAL A 85 -5.72 11.32 -8.47
C VAL A 85 -5.90 12.71 -9.09
N PRO A 86 -5.81 12.84 -10.43
CA PRO A 86 -5.92 14.13 -11.09
C PRO A 86 -7.25 14.86 -10.81
N THR A 87 -8.34 14.12 -10.57
CA THR A 87 -9.66 14.68 -10.26
C THR A 87 -9.79 15.23 -8.83
N GLY A 88 -8.85 14.91 -7.94
CA GLY A 88 -9.02 15.05 -6.50
C GLY A 88 -10.02 14.04 -5.92
N GLY A 89 -10.22 14.10 -4.60
CA GLY A 89 -11.16 13.25 -3.87
C GLY A 89 -10.83 13.14 -2.38
N TYR A 90 -11.37 12.12 -1.74
CA TYR A 90 -11.10 11.78 -0.35
C TYR A 90 -10.37 10.44 -0.31
N TYR A 91 -9.15 10.47 0.21
CA TYR A 91 -8.37 9.29 0.52
C TYR A 91 -8.74 8.78 1.90
N PHE A 92 -8.78 7.46 2.04
CA PHE A 92 -8.79 6.81 3.34
C PHE A 92 -7.88 5.59 3.38
N GLY A 93 -7.26 5.39 4.53
CA GLY A 93 -6.28 4.32 4.74
C GLY A 93 -6.00 4.06 6.21
N ILE A 94 -5.02 3.21 6.46
CA ILE A 94 -4.52 2.86 7.78
C ILE A 94 -3.08 3.37 7.89
N GLU A 95 -2.80 4.21 8.87
CA GLU A 95 -1.44 4.59 9.20
C GLU A 95 -0.72 3.44 9.91
N VAL A 96 0.56 3.29 9.60
CA VAL A 96 1.43 2.26 10.16
C VAL A 96 2.58 2.92 10.92
N ILE A 97 3.00 2.32 12.04
CA ILE A 97 4.23 2.75 12.73
C ILE A 97 5.43 2.55 11.80
N ARG A 98 6.18 3.62 11.53
CA ARG A 98 7.53 3.51 10.96
C ARG A 98 8.47 2.89 12.00
N THR A 99 8.52 1.57 12.05
CA THR A 99 9.47 0.85 12.90
C THR A 99 10.88 0.95 12.33
N PRO A 100 11.93 0.76 13.15
CA PRO A 100 13.30 0.68 12.65
C PRO A 100 13.50 -0.39 11.58
N GLU A 101 12.74 -1.49 11.64
CA GLU A 101 12.80 -2.56 10.63
C GLU A 101 12.23 -2.10 9.28
N LEU A 102 11.06 -1.48 9.27
CA LEU A 102 10.47 -0.93 8.03
C LEU A 102 11.33 0.20 7.46
N ASP A 103 11.92 1.03 8.32
CA ASP A 103 12.83 2.08 7.87
C ASP A 103 14.11 1.49 7.25
N ALA A 104 14.74 0.52 7.90
CA ALA A 104 15.92 -0.15 7.36
C ALA A 104 15.62 -0.83 6.02
N LEU A 105 14.46 -1.48 5.89
CA LEU A 105 14.00 -2.07 4.64
C LEU A 105 13.81 -0.98 3.56
N HIS A 106 13.18 0.14 3.89
CA HIS A 106 13.03 1.26 2.96
C HIS A 106 14.40 1.82 2.51
N GLN A 107 15.35 2.03 3.44
CA GLN A 107 16.69 2.50 3.11
C GLN A 107 17.47 1.52 2.24
N GLU A 108 17.33 0.21 2.47
CA GLU A 108 17.93 -0.83 1.64
C GLU A 108 17.48 -0.71 0.18
N PHE A 109 16.17 -0.56 -0.04
CA PHE A 109 15.61 -0.41 -1.38
C PHE A 109 15.95 0.94 -2.02
N LEU A 110 15.98 2.01 -1.23
CA LEU A 110 16.37 3.35 -1.71
C LEU A 110 17.83 3.38 -2.17
N ALA A 111 18.71 2.63 -1.51
CA ALA A 111 20.14 2.54 -1.85
C ALA A 111 20.40 1.89 -3.23
N LEU A 112 19.39 1.30 -3.87
CA LEU A 112 19.48 0.79 -5.25
C LEU A 112 19.63 1.92 -6.29
N GLY A 113 19.38 3.18 -5.91
CA GLY A 113 19.65 4.35 -6.76
C GLY A 113 18.62 4.63 -7.85
N HIS A 114 17.41 4.08 -7.71
CA HIS A 114 16.28 4.36 -8.61
C HIS A 114 15.66 5.74 -8.36
N THR A 115 14.87 6.23 -9.33
CA THR A 115 14.13 7.50 -9.16
C THR A 115 12.84 7.24 -8.37
N PRO A 116 12.73 7.72 -7.12
CA PRO A 116 11.58 7.41 -6.29
C PRO A 116 10.31 8.15 -6.74
N LEU A 117 9.15 7.51 -6.51
CA LEU A 117 7.83 8.14 -6.58
C LEU A 117 7.25 8.26 -5.17
N GLY A 118 6.84 9.47 -4.79
CA GLY A 118 6.25 9.75 -3.48
C GLY A 118 7.28 10.08 -2.39
N LEU A 119 6.86 9.99 -1.13
CA LEU A 119 7.67 10.36 0.03
C LEU A 119 8.65 9.25 0.41
N VAL A 120 9.93 9.59 0.54
CA VAL A 120 11.04 8.67 0.85
C VAL A 120 11.99 9.23 1.90
N GLY A 121 12.93 8.43 2.39
CA GLY A 121 13.96 8.87 3.32
C GLY A 121 13.38 9.34 4.65
N ALA A 122 13.69 10.57 5.07
CA ALA A 122 13.14 11.17 6.29
C ALA A 122 11.59 11.31 6.23
N ASP A 123 11.04 11.46 5.02
CA ASP A 123 9.61 11.65 4.79
C ASP A 123 8.86 10.35 4.54
N TYR A 124 9.53 9.19 4.58
CA TYR A 124 8.85 7.90 4.47
C TYR A 124 7.74 7.76 5.53
N ARG A 125 6.52 7.46 5.08
CA ARG A 125 5.31 7.26 5.91
C ARG A 125 4.61 5.97 5.45
N PRO A 126 4.89 4.81 6.08
CA PRO A 126 4.22 3.58 5.73
C PRO A 126 2.72 3.67 6.07
N HIS A 127 1.88 3.17 5.17
CA HIS A 127 0.44 3.12 5.32
C HIS A 127 -0.13 2.01 4.44
N ILE A 128 -1.37 1.61 4.71
CA ILE A 128 -2.19 0.79 3.81
C ILE A 128 -3.28 1.69 3.26
N THR A 129 -3.25 1.95 1.95
CA THR A 129 -4.35 2.63 1.28
C THR A 129 -5.57 1.70 1.29
N LEU A 130 -6.68 2.15 1.85
CA LEU A 130 -7.95 1.40 1.82
C LEU A 130 -8.81 1.83 0.64
N GLY A 131 -8.75 3.09 0.23
CA GLY A 131 -9.54 3.53 -0.91
C GLY A 131 -9.56 5.03 -1.11
N MET A 132 -10.25 5.42 -2.17
CA MET A 132 -10.48 6.79 -2.57
C MET A 132 -11.89 6.92 -3.14
N VAL A 133 -12.64 7.91 -2.65
CA VAL A 133 -14.00 8.23 -3.10
C VAL A 133 -14.08 9.69 -3.51
N ALA A 134 -15.04 10.04 -4.36
CA ALA A 134 -15.18 11.40 -4.85
C ALA A 134 -15.70 12.38 -3.78
N ASP A 135 -16.48 11.87 -2.83
CA ASP A 135 -17.19 12.64 -1.80
C ASP A 135 -16.75 12.16 -0.41
N GLN A 136 -16.96 12.98 0.63
CA GLN A 136 -16.48 12.67 1.98
C GLN A 136 -17.07 11.33 2.47
N PRO A 137 -16.24 10.30 2.75
CA PRO A 137 -16.71 9.00 3.21
C PRO A 137 -17.23 9.05 4.64
N ALA A 138 -18.02 8.04 5.02
CA ALA A 138 -18.43 7.82 6.40
C ALA A 138 -17.29 7.24 7.24
N LEU A 139 -17.31 7.51 8.55
CA LEU A 139 -16.45 6.79 9.49
C LEU A 139 -16.97 5.37 9.66
N PRO A 140 -16.12 4.34 9.57
CA PRO A 140 -16.53 2.96 9.84
C PRO A 140 -16.72 2.73 11.35
N PRO A 141 -17.36 1.61 11.74
CA PRO A 141 -17.26 1.10 13.10
C PRO A 141 -15.78 0.88 13.48
N LEU A 142 -15.34 1.50 14.59
CA LEU A 142 -13.92 1.50 14.96
C LEU A 142 -13.40 0.11 15.39
N ASP A 143 -14.30 -0.80 15.76
CA ASP A 143 -14.02 -2.19 16.08
C ASP A 143 -13.64 -3.04 14.85
N GLU A 144 -13.97 -2.57 13.65
CA GLU A 144 -13.55 -3.20 12.39
C GLU A 144 -12.15 -2.77 11.94
N VAL A 145 -11.57 -1.74 12.58
CA VAL A 145 -10.23 -1.24 12.25
C VAL A 145 -9.18 -2.16 12.90
N PRO A 146 -8.26 -2.75 12.13
CA PRO A 146 -7.26 -3.64 12.70
C PRO A 146 -6.33 -2.89 13.65
N ALA A 147 -6.29 -3.33 14.90
CA ALA A 147 -5.40 -2.81 15.95
C ALA A 147 -4.25 -3.75 16.31
N ALA A 148 -4.31 -5.00 15.83
CA ALA A 148 -3.27 -6.01 16.05
C ALA A 148 -2.11 -5.84 15.06
N THR A 149 -0.93 -6.34 15.43
CA THR A 149 0.20 -6.45 14.50
C THR A 149 -0.18 -7.38 13.35
N LEU A 150 0.03 -6.90 12.13
CA LEU A 150 -0.17 -7.65 10.89
C LEU A 150 1.16 -8.26 10.46
N ARG A 151 1.14 -9.55 10.10
CA ARG A 151 2.30 -10.21 9.48
C ARG A 151 2.18 -10.08 7.98
N MET A 152 3.19 -9.46 7.37
CA MET A 152 3.20 -9.19 5.94
C MET A 152 4.43 -9.79 5.28
N THR A 153 4.33 -10.10 4.00
CA THR A 153 5.41 -10.71 3.21
C THR A 153 5.78 -9.83 2.03
N MET A 154 7.03 -9.93 1.57
CA MET A 154 7.51 -9.11 0.45
C MET A 154 6.88 -9.57 -0.88
N ALA A 155 6.47 -8.60 -1.69
CA ALA A 155 6.10 -8.76 -3.08
C ALA A 155 6.63 -7.57 -3.91
N SER A 156 6.60 -7.70 -5.23
CA SER A 156 6.89 -6.59 -6.14
C SER A 156 6.02 -6.68 -7.38
N GLY A 157 5.90 -5.57 -8.09
CA GLY A 157 5.11 -5.53 -9.32
C GLY A 157 5.05 -4.15 -9.96
N PRO A 158 4.47 -4.07 -11.15
CA PRO A 158 4.20 -2.80 -11.80
C PRO A 158 3.17 -1.99 -11.01
N VAL A 159 3.44 -0.69 -10.89
CA VAL A 159 2.53 0.26 -10.22
C VAL A 159 1.49 0.71 -11.25
N ALA A 160 0.23 0.52 -10.89
CA ALA A 160 -0.94 0.95 -11.66
C ALA A 160 -1.51 2.28 -11.08
N PRO A 161 -2.57 2.87 -11.68
CA PRO A 161 -3.21 4.07 -11.15
C PRO A 161 -3.55 3.94 -9.66
N PHE A 162 -3.61 5.08 -8.94
CA PHE A 162 -3.82 5.11 -7.50
C PHE A 162 -2.74 4.40 -6.66
N GLY A 163 -1.59 4.06 -7.27
CA GLY A 163 -0.52 3.34 -6.58
C GLY A 163 -0.85 1.87 -6.32
N THR A 164 -1.77 1.27 -7.09
CA THR A 164 -2.19 -0.12 -6.90
C THR A 164 -1.27 -1.11 -7.63
N PHE A 165 -1.43 -2.41 -7.32
CA PHE A 165 -0.61 -3.47 -7.89
C PHE A 165 -1.46 -4.68 -8.34
N PRO A 166 -2.16 -4.60 -9.48
CA PRO A 166 -3.03 -5.67 -9.97
C PRO A 166 -2.27 -6.95 -10.38
N ALA A 167 -0.96 -6.83 -10.64
CA ALA A 167 -0.10 -7.92 -11.08
C ALA A 167 1.10 -8.11 -10.14
N LEU A 168 0.82 -8.25 -8.83
CA LEU A 168 1.87 -8.61 -7.87
C LEU A 168 2.38 -10.01 -8.16
N THR A 169 3.69 -10.14 -8.31
CA THR A 169 4.33 -11.45 -8.16
C THR A 169 4.44 -11.73 -6.67
N SER A 170 3.41 -12.38 -6.11
CA SER A 170 3.37 -12.79 -4.71
C SER A 170 4.18 -14.07 -4.49
N VAL A 171 4.43 -14.41 -3.22
CA VAL A 171 5.11 -15.64 -2.79
C VAL A 171 4.38 -16.93 -3.22
N SER A 172 3.17 -16.85 -3.78
CA SER A 172 2.35 -18.04 -4.09
C SER A 172 2.33 -18.48 -5.56
N ASP A 173 2.96 -17.74 -6.48
CA ASP A 173 2.87 -18.01 -7.93
C ASP A 173 4.23 -18.35 -8.58
N VAL A 174 4.99 -19.23 -7.94
CA VAL A 174 6.07 -19.97 -8.61
C VAL A 174 5.74 -21.47 -8.51
N PRO A 175 5.57 -22.19 -9.64
CA PRO A 175 5.25 -23.62 -9.64
C PRO A 175 6.34 -24.47 -8.98
#